data_AF-A0A920RNX3-F1
#
_entry.id   AF-A0A920RNX3-F1
#
_cell.length_a   1.000
_cell.length_b   1.000
_cell.length_c   1.000
_cell.angle_alpha   90.00
_cell.angle_beta   90.00
_cell.angle_gamma   90.00
#
_symmetry.space_group_name_H-M   'P 1'
#
loop_
_entity.id
_entity.type
_entity.pdbx_description
1 polymer ?
#
loop_
_entity_poly.entity_id
_entity_poly.type
_entity_poly.pdbx_seq_one_letter_code
_entity_poly.pdbx_strand_id
1 'polypeptide(L)'
;MKRGGGLITRRDLDDYRARVRPAVHGTFRGHDIYGAPPPSSGGTCVVQMLNVLEHFDLRKHPRYSARNLHVMAETMKRAYCDRARHLGDSDFVDIPSHLVSKSYAAKLAGQIDLKTATPSEKLAPEIQIADESPQTTHFSVVDRRGMAVSNTTTLEGSWGAKIVVRGAGFVLNNEMGDFNWFPGHTDRRGRSARRPTESGHARECSVPSPRRSWLATDGRCWSPAAPAAAPSSTPLCRWSWASWNSARICHPR
;
A
#
# COMPACT_ATOMS: atom_id res chain seq x y z
N MET A 1 -19.26 3.55 21.86
CA MET A 1 -18.27 4.58 22.21
C MET A 1 -18.32 4.95 23.68
N LYS A 2 -19.25 5.79 24.18
CA LYS A 2 -19.29 6.23 25.60
C LYS A 2 -19.17 5.11 26.65
N ARG A 3 -20.02 4.07 26.57
CA ARG A 3 -20.00 2.94 27.53
C ARG A 3 -18.68 2.15 27.55
N GLY A 4 -17.97 2.11 26.43
CA GLY A 4 -16.72 1.33 26.28
C GLY A 4 -15.46 2.18 26.37
N GLY A 5 -15.55 3.45 26.83
CA GLY A 5 -14.40 4.35 26.91
C GLY A 5 -13.79 4.73 25.56
N GLY A 6 -14.53 4.56 24.45
CA GLY A 6 -14.01 4.81 23.12
C GLY A 6 -13.96 6.31 22.77
N LEU A 7 -12.95 6.69 21.98
CA LEU A 7 -12.63 8.09 21.67
C LEU A 7 -13.50 8.72 20.57
N ILE A 8 -14.11 7.91 19.69
CA ILE A 8 -14.92 8.43 18.57
C ILE A 8 -16.19 9.11 19.10
N THR A 9 -16.35 10.38 18.75
CA THR A 9 -17.50 11.23 19.05
C THR A 9 -18.50 11.25 17.90
N ARG A 10 -19.68 11.82 18.13
CA ARG A 10 -20.68 12.02 17.07
C ARG A 10 -20.16 12.98 15.99
N ARG A 11 -19.46 14.03 16.42
CA ARG A 11 -18.87 15.02 15.52
C ARG A 11 -17.86 14.38 14.57
N ASP A 12 -17.03 13.46 15.06
CA ASP A 12 -16.05 12.75 14.21
C ASP A 12 -16.73 11.98 13.07
N LEU A 13 -17.92 11.41 13.32
CA LEU A 13 -18.71 10.72 12.30
C LEU A 13 -19.39 11.69 11.33
N ASP A 14 -19.91 12.82 11.82
CA ASP A 14 -20.57 13.82 10.99
C ASP A 14 -19.57 14.60 10.12
N ASP A 15 -18.33 14.80 10.60
CA ASP A 15 -17.24 15.49 9.90
C ASP A 15 -16.49 14.56 8.92
N TYR A 16 -16.64 13.24 9.07
CA TYR A 16 -15.94 12.26 8.25
C TYR A 16 -16.29 12.37 6.76
N ARG A 17 -15.28 12.46 5.88
CA ARG A 17 -15.43 12.40 4.42
C ARG A 17 -14.40 11.46 3.78
N ALA A 18 -14.87 10.64 2.85
CA ALA A 18 -14.00 9.87 1.97
C ALA A 18 -13.27 10.82 1.00
N ARG A 19 -11.96 10.66 0.85
CA ARG A 19 -11.14 11.57 0.02
C ARG A 19 -10.76 10.92 -1.29
N VAL A 20 -10.91 11.67 -2.37
CA VAL A 20 -10.52 11.30 -3.73
C VAL A 20 -9.07 11.71 -3.98
N ARG A 21 -8.20 10.77 -4.32
CA ARG A 21 -6.78 11.05 -4.56
C ARG A 21 -6.30 10.48 -5.91
N PRO A 22 -5.42 11.17 -6.65
CA PRO A 22 -4.78 10.58 -7.83
C PRO A 22 -4.05 9.29 -7.47
N ALA A 23 -4.11 8.28 -8.34
CA ALA A 23 -3.37 7.04 -8.14
C ALA A 23 -1.85 7.28 -8.20
N VAL A 24 -1.10 6.45 -7.49
CA VAL A 24 0.32 6.29 -7.79
C VAL A 24 0.42 5.66 -9.16
N HIS A 25 1.18 6.26 -10.07
CA HIS A 25 1.37 5.78 -11.43
C HIS A 25 2.85 5.49 -11.67
N GLY A 26 3.11 4.36 -12.32
CA GLY A 26 4.43 3.99 -12.80
C GLY A 26 4.31 3.17 -14.08
N THR A 27 5.44 2.81 -14.66
CA THR A 27 5.50 1.94 -15.83
C THR A 27 6.39 0.74 -15.57
N PHE A 28 6.12 -0.39 -16.19
CA PHE A 28 6.97 -1.57 -16.10
C PHE A 28 6.90 -2.37 -17.40
N ARG A 29 8.02 -2.46 -18.12
CA ARG A 29 8.17 -3.27 -19.34
C ARG A 29 7.07 -3.03 -20.39
N GLY A 30 6.69 -1.78 -20.60
CA GLY A 30 5.65 -1.37 -21.57
C GLY A 30 4.22 -1.33 -21.01
N HIS A 31 4.03 -1.61 -19.72
CA HIS A 31 2.73 -1.55 -19.06
C HIS A 31 2.64 -0.36 -18.09
N ASP A 32 1.47 0.26 -18.00
CA ASP A 32 1.10 1.19 -16.95
C ASP A 32 0.72 0.43 -15.67
N ILE A 33 1.22 0.91 -14.54
CA ILE A 33 0.94 0.37 -13.21
C ILE A 33 0.27 1.46 -12.40
N TYR A 34 -0.91 1.17 -11.88
CA TYR A 34 -1.61 2.09 -10.97
C TYR A 34 -1.75 1.47 -9.58
N GLY A 35 -1.35 2.21 -8.56
CA GLY A 35 -1.43 1.81 -7.17
C GLY A 35 -2.25 2.78 -6.32
N ALA A 36 -2.72 2.29 -5.16
CA ALA A 36 -3.36 3.14 -4.17
C ALA A 36 -2.37 4.23 -3.69
N PRO A 37 -2.78 5.50 -3.62
CA PRO A 37 -1.94 6.57 -3.11
C PRO A 37 -1.83 6.54 -1.57
N PRO A 38 -0.85 7.27 -1.01
CA PRO A 38 -0.84 7.63 0.40
C PRO A 38 -2.23 8.11 0.88
N PRO A 39 -2.70 7.69 2.07
CA PRO A 39 -1.95 7.04 3.15
C PRO A 39 -1.65 5.55 2.96
N SER A 40 -2.07 4.91 1.85
CA SER A 40 -1.62 3.54 1.59
C SER A 40 -0.16 3.52 1.13
N SER A 41 0.64 2.63 1.72
CA SER A 41 2.03 2.42 1.31
C SER A 41 2.18 1.53 0.07
N GLY A 42 1.19 0.67 -0.19
CA GLY A 42 1.29 -0.41 -1.18
C GLY A 42 1.55 0.06 -2.62
N GLY A 43 0.89 1.12 -3.08
CA GLY A 43 1.05 1.61 -4.46
C GLY A 43 2.46 2.11 -4.74
N THR A 44 2.99 2.94 -3.84
CA THR A 44 4.35 3.47 -3.92
C THR A 44 5.39 2.34 -3.88
N CYS A 45 5.28 1.41 -2.92
CA CYS A 45 6.21 0.30 -2.80
C CYS A 45 6.19 -0.60 -4.04
N VAL A 46 5.02 -0.94 -4.59
CA VAL A 46 4.92 -1.80 -5.77
C VAL A 46 5.58 -1.14 -6.98
N VAL A 47 5.28 0.14 -7.24
CA VAL A 47 5.90 0.86 -8.36
C VAL A 47 7.41 0.97 -8.18
N GLN A 48 7.88 1.28 -6.98
CA GLN A 48 9.30 1.33 -6.67
C GLN A 48 9.99 -0.02 -6.92
N MET A 49 9.43 -1.11 -6.39
CA MET A 49 9.99 -2.45 -6.58
C MET A 49 10.03 -2.84 -8.06
N LEU A 50 8.96 -2.58 -8.81
CA LEU A 50 8.91 -2.86 -10.25
C LEU A 50 9.96 -2.06 -11.02
N ASN A 51 10.15 -0.78 -10.69
CA ASN A 51 11.20 0.03 -11.30
C ASN A 51 12.60 -0.56 -11.03
N VAL A 52 12.87 -1.06 -9.82
CA VAL A 52 14.16 -1.71 -9.50
C VAL A 52 14.32 -3.02 -10.27
N LEU A 53 13.27 -3.85 -10.30
CA LEU A 53 13.28 -5.14 -11.01
C LEU A 53 13.44 -5.00 -12.52
N GLU A 54 13.11 -3.84 -13.09
CA GLU A 54 13.28 -3.57 -14.52
C GLU A 54 14.75 -3.58 -14.96
N HIS A 55 15.68 -3.31 -14.03
CA HIS A 55 17.12 -3.38 -14.29
C HIS A 55 17.69 -4.80 -14.37
N PHE A 56 16.89 -5.83 -14.05
CA PHE A 56 17.32 -7.22 -14.04
C PHE A 56 16.53 -8.04 -15.06
N ASP A 57 17.24 -8.86 -15.84
CA ASP A 57 16.60 -9.78 -16.79
C ASP A 57 16.18 -11.08 -16.10
N LEU A 58 15.08 -10.99 -15.34
CA LEU A 58 14.50 -12.12 -14.61
C LEU A 58 14.07 -13.29 -15.52
N ARG A 59 13.89 -13.07 -16.83
CA ARG A 59 13.45 -14.11 -17.78
C ARG A 59 14.59 -15.06 -18.17
N LYS A 60 15.85 -14.66 -17.99
CA LYS A 60 17.02 -15.51 -18.26
C LYS A 60 17.13 -16.72 -17.33
N HIS A 61 16.41 -16.71 -16.20
CA HIS A 61 16.46 -17.76 -15.20
C HIS A 61 15.05 -18.28 -14.89
N PRO A 62 14.91 -19.52 -14.41
CA PRO A 62 13.63 -20.04 -13.93
C PRO A 62 13.01 -19.11 -12.88
N ARG A 63 11.68 -19.01 -12.88
CA ARG A 63 10.90 -18.11 -12.01
C ARG A 63 11.33 -18.18 -10.54
N TYR A 64 11.56 -19.38 -10.02
CA TYR A 64 11.95 -19.63 -8.63
C TYR A 64 13.43 -19.99 -8.46
N SER A 65 14.29 -19.57 -9.39
CA SER A 65 15.73 -19.72 -9.24
C SER A 65 16.25 -18.90 -8.06
N ALA A 66 17.32 -19.39 -7.41
CA ALA A 66 17.98 -18.69 -6.32
C ALA A 66 18.35 -17.25 -6.69
N ARG A 67 18.80 -17.03 -7.93
CA ARG A 67 19.12 -15.69 -8.45
C ARG A 67 17.90 -14.77 -8.53
N ASN A 68 16.78 -15.24 -9.08
CA ASN A 68 15.57 -14.42 -9.16
C ASN A 68 15.00 -14.12 -7.77
N LEU A 69 14.98 -15.12 -6.88
CA LEU A 69 14.54 -14.94 -5.50
C LEU A 69 15.45 -13.97 -4.73
N HIS A 70 16.76 -14.03 -4.94
CA HIS A 70 17.73 -13.10 -4.36
C HIS A 70 17.45 -11.65 -4.79
N VAL A 71 17.33 -11.40 -6.10
CA VAL A 71 17.02 -10.06 -6.62
C VAL A 71 15.68 -9.55 -6.09
N MET A 72 14.66 -10.41 -6.03
CA MET A 72 13.36 -10.06 -5.46
C MET A 72 13.47 -9.69 -3.98
N ALA A 73 14.18 -10.48 -3.17
CA ALA A 73 14.37 -10.23 -1.75
C ALA A 73 15.16 -8.94 -1.49
N GLU A 74 16.26 -8.70 -2.21
CA GLU A 74 17.06 -7.48 -2.11
C GLU A 74 16.27 -6.23 -2.52
N THR A 75 15.41 -6.36 -3.53
CA THR A 75 14.51 -5.29 -3.98
C THR A 75 13.45 -4.98 -2.91
N MET A 76 12.81 -6.01 -2.36
CA MET A 76 11.83 -5.86 -1.29
C MET A 76 12.45 -5.20 -0.06
N LYS A 77 13.64 -5.62 0.38
CA LYS A 77 14.32 -5.00 1.54
C LYS A 77 14.52 -3.49 1.37
N ARG A 78 14.92 -3.03 0.20
CA ARG A 78 15.11 -1.59 -0.10
C ARG A 78 13.78 -0.83 -0.12
N ALA A 79 12.76 -1.39 -0.77
CA ALA A 79 11.45 -0.75 -0.82
C ALA A 79 10.75 -0.68 0.55
N TYR A 80 10.88 -1.73 1.37
CA TYR A 80 10.34 -1.74 2.74
C TYR A 80 11.14 -0.83 3.69
N CYS A 81 12.44 -0.65 3.46
CA CYS A 81 13.24 0.36 4.15
C CYS A 81 12.74 1.78 3.85
N ASP A 82 12.55 2.12 2.57
CA ASP A 82 12.03 3.43 2.18
C ASP A 82 10.59 3.65 2.65
N ARG A 83 9.76 2.60 2.65
CA ARG A 83 8.44 2.64 3.29
C ARG A 83 8.54 3.12 4.72
N ALA A 84 9.35 2.44 5.53
CA ALA A 84 9.45 2.72 6.95
C ALA A 84 10.05 4.11 7.25
N ARG A 85 10.85 4.66 6.34
CA ARG A 85 11.45 6.01 6.50
C ARG A 85 10.52 7.15 6.06
N HIS A 86 9.72 6.93 5.02
CA HIS A 86 9.13 8.04 4.26
C HIS A 86 7.62 7.99 4.10
N LEU A 87 7.00 6.82 4.19
CA LEU A 87 5.56 6.71 3.92
C LEU A 87 4.75 7.01 5.18
N GLY A 88 3.70 7.83 5.01
CA GLY A 88 2.74 8.22 6.04
C GLY A 88 1.48 8.82 5.42
N ASP A 89 0.68 9.53 6.21
CA ASP A 89 -0.42 10.33 5.67
C ASP A 89 0.13 11.55 4.93
N SER A 90 -0.09 11.62 3.61
CA SER A 90 0.33 12.77 2.80
C SER A 90 -0.31 14.10 3.22
N ASP A 91 -1.38 14.08 4.02
CA ASP A 91 -1.95 15.31 4.57
C ASP A 91 -1.12 15.89 5.75
N PHE A 92 -0.19 15.09 6.30
CA PHE A 92 0.58 15.41 7.51
C PHE A 92 2.10 15.29 7.33
N VAL A 93 2.56 14.44 6.40
CA VAL A 93 3.99 14.27 6.10
C VAL A 93 4.26 14.47 4.61
N ASP A 94 5.40 15.09 4.30
CA ASP A 94 5.87 15.22 2.93
C ASP A 94 6.50 13.90 2.47
N ILE A 95 5.93 13.33 1.41
CA ILE A 95 6.36 12.04 0.86
C ILE A 95 7.21 12.31 -0.37
N PRO A 96 8.50 11.89 -0.38
CA PRO A 96 9.38 12.21 -1.48
C PRO A 96 8.89 11.62 -2.82
N SER A 97 8.66 12.48 -3.80
CA SER A 97 8.18 12.07 -5.13
C SER A 97 9.16 11.17 -5.89
N HIS A 98 10.44 11.21 -5.53
CA HIS A 98 11.48 10.42 -6.17
C HIS A 98 11.37 8.91 -5.89
N LEU A 99 10.61 8.49 -4.87
CA LEU A 99 10.45 7.07 -4.51
C LEU A 99 9.90 6.21 -5.66
N VAL A 100 9.08 6.80 -6.54
CA VAL A 100 8.52 6.13 -7.72
C VAL A 100 9.25 6.45 -9.02
N SER A 101 10.37 7.18 -8.95
CA SER A 101 11.14 7.56 -10.13
C SER A 101 12.07 6.45 -10.62
N LYS A 102 12.26 6.36 -11.94
CA LYS A 102 13.22 5.41 -12.56
C LYS A 102 14.67 5.71 -12.16
N SER A 103 15.03 6.98 -12.02
CA SER A 103 16.38 7.40 -11.66
C SER A 103 16.76 6.97 -10.24
N TYR A 104 15.81 7.04 -9.29
CA TYR A 104 16.03 6.53 -7.94
C TYR A 104 16.10 5.00 -7.92
N ALA A 105 15.23 4.32 -8.67
CA ALA A 105 15.27 2.88 -8.79
C ALA A 105 16.60 2.36 -9.38
N ALA A 106 17.21 3.09 -10.32
CA ALA A 106 18.54 2.76 -10.84
C ALA A 106 19.63 2.82 -9.75
N LYS A 107 19.54 3.80 -8.83
CA LYS A 107 20.45 3.88 -7.67
C LYS A 107 20.27 2.67 -6.76
N LEU A 108 19.03 2.31 -6.44
CA LEU A 108 18.73 1.15 -5.61
C LEU A 108 19.19 -0.16 -6.26
N ALA A 109 18.95 -0.33 -7.57
CA ALA A 109 19.40 -1.50 -8.32
C ALA A 109 20.93 -1.62 -8.32
N GLY A 110 21.65 -0.51 -8.47
CA GLY A 110 23.12 -0.47 -8.42
C GLY A 110 23.72 -0.85 -7.06
N GLN A 111 22.94 -0.78 -5.98
CA GLN A 111 23.36 -1.21 -4.64
C GLN A 111 23.15 -2.72 -4.40
N ILE A 112 22.50 -3.45 -5.31
CA ILE A 112 22.22 -4.88 -5.13
C ILE A 112 23.44 -5.68 -5.59
N ASP A 113 24.14 -6.28 -4.63
CA ASP A 113 25.13 -7.32 -4.92
C ASP A 113 24.40 -8.62 -5.29
N LEU A 114 24.74 -9.21 -6.44
CA LEU A 114 24.13 -10.45 -6.93
C LEU A 114 24.65 -11.73 -6.26
N LYS A 115 25.75 -11.64 -5.50
CA LYS A 115 26.40 -12.77 -4.84
C LYS A 115 26.17 -12.78 -3.32
N THR A 116 25.92 -11.62 -2.72
CA THR A 116 25.84 -11.48 -1.27
C THR A 116 24.58 -10.73 -0.86
N ALA A 117 23.81 -11.30 0.07
CA ALA A 117 22.62 -10.66 0.62
C ALA A 117 23.01 -9.52 1.56
N THR A 118 22.33 -8.38 1.45
CA THR A 118 22.54 -7.23 2.34
C THR A 118 21.82 -7.50 3.67
N PRO A 119 22.49 -7.53 4.84
CA PRO A 119 21.81 -7.61 6.13
C PRO A 119 20.86 -6.42 6.31
N SER A 120 19.61 -6.67 6.73
CA SER A 120 18.60 -5.62 6.88
C SER A 120 19.02 -4.57 7.92
N GLU A 121 19.75 -5.00 8.96
CA GLU A 121 20.29 -4.15 10.03
C GLU A 121 21.32 -3.14 9.50
N LYS A 122 22.00 -3.44 8.38
CA LYS A 122 22.90 -2.49 7.74
C LYS A 122 22.17 -1.44 6.89
N LEU A 123 20.98 -1.79 6.38
CA LEU A 123 20.17 -0.88 5.57
C LEU A 123 19.43 0.15 6.43
N ALA A 124 18.96 -0.28 7.60
CA ALA A 124 18.18 0.53 8.51
C ALA A 124 18.33 0.08 9.97
N PRO A 125 19.50 0.33 10.61
CA PRO A 125 19.71 -0.03 12.02
C PRO A 125 18.76 0.70 12.97
N GLU A 126 18.24 1.85 12.56
CA GLU A 126 17.35 2.72 13.33
C GLU A 126 15.88 2.29 13.27
N ILE A 127 15.50 1.42 12.33
CA ILE A 127 14.09 1.08 12.09
C ILE A 127 13.73 -0.15 12.90
N GLN A 128 12.70 0.00 13.73
CA GLN A 128 12.03 -1.12 14.36
C GLN A 128 10.66 -1.34 13.72
N ILE A 129 10.38 -2.59 13.37
CA ILE A 129 9.14 -2.96 12.68
C ILE A 129 8.07 -3.25 13.74
N ALA A 130 6.92 -2.58 13.61
CA ALA A 130 5.72 -2.94 14.36
C ALA A 130 5.03 -4.15 13.71
N ASP A 131 4.44 -5.02 14.51
CA ASP A 131 3.63 -6.13 14.00
C ASP A 131 2.31 -5.59 13.41
N GLU A 132 1.95 -6.09 12.24
CA GLU A 132 0.71 -5.75 11.54
C GLU A 132 -0.15 -7.00 11.35
N SER A 133 -1.48 -6.85 11.42
CA SER A 133 -2.40 -7.96 11.17
C SER A 133 -2.41 -8.43 9.70
N PRO A 134 -2.46 -9.76 9.42
CA PRO A 134 -2.56 -10.27 8.06
C PRO A 134 -3.99 -10.24 7.47
N GLN A 135 -5.00 -9.81 8.23
CA GLN A 135 -6.41 -10.07 7.91
C GLN A 135 -7.05 -8.95 7.08
N THR A 136 -7.22 -9.17 5.77
CA THR A 136 -7.89 -8.24 4.85
C THR A 136 -8.76 -9.00 3.84
N THR A 137 -9.83 -8.38 3.36
CA THR A 137 -10.65 -8.92 2.26
C THR A 137 -10.43 -8.09 1.00
N HIS A 138 -10.21 -8.77 -0.14
CA HIS A 138 -10.06 -8.16 -1.45
C HIS A 138 -11.03 -8.76 -2.44
N PHE A 139 -11.62 -7.92 -3.28
CA PHE A 139 -12.38 -8.38 -4.44
C PHE A 139 -12.14 -7.47 -5.64
N SER A 140 -12.33 -8.04 -6.83
CA SER A 140 -12.20 -7.35 -8.10
C SER A 140 -13.43 -7.61 -8.95
N VAL A 141 -13.92 -6.57 -9.63
CA VAL A 141 -15.09 -6.61 -10.51
C VAL A 141 -14.73 -5.95 -11.82
N VAL A 142 -15.06 -6.61 -12.93
CA VAL A 142 -15.00 -6.02 -14.27
C VAL A 142 -16.37 -6.18 -14.90
N ASP A 143 -16.97 -5.09 -15.37
CA ASP A 143 -18.25 -5.13 -16.06
C ASP A 143 -18.10 -5.22 -17.58
N ARG A 144 -19.21 -5.50 -18.27
CA ARG A 144 -19.25 -5.60 -19.74
C ARG A 144 -18.92 -4.27 -20.45
N ARG A 145 -18.96 -3.14 -19.76
CA ARG A 145 -18.64 -1.81 -20.29
C ARG A 145 -17.16 -1.46 -20.09
N GLY A 146 -16.35 -2.40 -19.58
CA GLY A 146 -14.92 -2.20 -19.35
C GLY A 146 -14.60 -1.45 -18.05
N MET A 147 -15.58 -1.31 -17.15
CA MET A 147 -15.34 -0.69 -15.86
C MET A 147 -14.75 -1.71 -14.91
N ALA A 148 -13.64 -1.32 -14.29
CA ALA A 148 -12.91 -2.19 -13.38
C ALA A 148 -12.81 -1.56 -11.99
N VAL A 149 -13.14 -2.37 -10.99
CA VAL A 149 -13.11 -2.04 -9.56
C VAL A 149 -12.23 -3.05 -8.84
N SER A 150 -11.37 -2.56 -7.97
CA SER A 150 -10.49 -3.37 -7.13
C SER A 150 -10.57 -2.72 -5.77
N ASN A 151 -11.18 -3.45 -4.84
CA ASN A 151 -11.51 -2.95 -3.53
C ASN A 151 -10.90 -3.89 -2.50
N THR A 152 -10.11 -3.32 -1.59
CA THR A 152 -9.64 -4.01 -0.41
C THR A 152 -10.19 -3.28 0.80
N THR A 153 -10.89 -4.03 1.65
CA THR A 153 -11.45 -3.57 2.92
C THR A 153 -10.87 -4.38 4.08
N THR A 154 -10.77 -3.76 5.24
CA THR A 154 -10.15 -4.34 6.44
C THR A 154 -10.80 -3.81 7.71
N LEU A 155 -10.65 -4.57 8.79
CA LEU A 155 -10.92 -4.12 10.16
C LEU A 155 -9.61 -4.02 10.98
N GLU A 156 -8.45 -4.06 10.32
CA GLU A 156 -7.12 -4.41 10.83
C GLU A 156 -7.06 -5.87 11.25
N GLY A 157 -7.58 -6.21 12.43
CA GLY A 157 -7.56 -7.55 12.97
C GLY A 157 -8.75 -8.41 12.52
N SER A 158 -8.64 -9.72 12.71
CA SER A 158 -9.77 -10.64 12.60
C SER A 158 -10.83 -10.26 13.64
N TRP A 159 -12.01 -9.87 13.16
CA TRP A 159 -13.09 -9.26 13.94
C TRP A 159 -12.74 -7.90 14.56
N GLY A 160 -11.73 -7.21 14.03
CA GLY A 160 -11.32 -5.86 14.43
C GLY A 160 -11.06 -5.73 15.93
N ALA A 161 -11.67 -4.72 16.56
CA ALA A 161 -11.65 -4.49 18.00
C ALA A 161 -12.42 -5.55 18.81
N LYS A 162 -13.07 -6.53 18.15
CA LYS A 162 -13.94 -7.55 18.77
C LYS A 162 -15.12 -6.94 19.56
N ILE A 163 -15.51 -5.72 19.18
CA ILE A 163 -16.63 -4.98 19.76
C ILE A 163 -17.77 -4.92 18.75
N VAL A 164 -18.93 -5.43 19.15
CA VAL A 164 -20.18 -5.34 18.38
C VAL A 164 -21.03 -4.18 18.89
N VAL A 165 -21.51 -3.34 17.97
CA VAL A 165 -22.42 -2.24 18.31
C VAL A 165 -23.81 -2.81 18.58
N ARG A 166 -24.20 -2.82 19.87
CA ARG A 166 -25.54 -3.25 20.31
C ARG A 166 -26.63 -2.47 19.56
N GLY A 167 -27.63 -3.20 19.06
CA GLY A 167 -28.76 -2.65 18.30
C GLY A 167 -28.49 -2.47 16.80
N ALA A 168 -27.23 -2.28 16.39
CA ALA A 168 -26.88 -2.10 14.97
C ALA A 168 -26.20 -3.33 14.35
N GLY A 169 -25.59 -4.21 15.14
CA GLY A 169 -25.10 -5.52 14.70
C GLY A 169 -23.78 -5.51 13.91
N PHE A 170 -23.13 -4.37 13.73
CA PHE A 170 -21.82 -4.28 13.07
C PHE A 170 -20.65 -4.29 14.06
N VAL A 171 -19.49 -4.74 13.58
CA VAL A 171 -18.23 -4.85 14.32
C VAL A 171 -17.37 -3.60 14.09
N LEU A 172 -16.62 -3.17 15.09
CA LEU A 172 -15.69 -2.04 14.99
C LEU A 172 -14.27 -2.51 14.60
N ASN A 173 -13.59 -1.76 13.75
CA ASN A 173 -12.16 -1.97 13.44
C ASN A 173 -11.27 -1.58 14.63
N ASN A 174 -10.00 -1.97 14.55
CA ASN A 174 -8.93 -1.52 15.44
C ASN A 174 -7.77 -0.90 14.67
N GLU A 175 -8.06 -0.18 13.58
CA GLU A 175 -7.08 0.43 12.66
C GLU A 175 -6.14 1.43 13.36
N MET A 176 -6.56 1.99 14.50
CA MET A 176 -5.68 2.83 15.32
C MET A 176 -4.47 2.09 15.89
N GLY A 177 -4.47 0.75 15.87
CA GLY A 177 -3.33 -0.09 16.25
C GLY A 177 -2.13 0.03 15.31
N ASP A 178 -2.34 0.49 14.07
CA ASP A 178 -1.25 0.71 13.12
C ASP A 178 -0.40 1.94 13.52
N PHE A 179 -0.95 2.86 14.33
CA PHE A 179 -0.22 4.06 14.75
C PHE A 179 0.85 3.70 15.77
N ASN A 180 2.02 4.30 15.64
CA ASN A 180 3.03 4.20 16.68
C ASN A 180 2.60 4.97 17.94
N TRP A 181 2.53 4.25 19.05
CA TRP A 181 1.91 4.75 20.29
C TRP A 181 2.82 5.67 21.14
N PHE A 182 4.12 5.81 20.79
CA PHE A 182 5.07 6.67 21.53
C PHE A 182 5.86 7.64 20.64
N PRO A 183 5.67 8.96 20.77
CA PRO A 183 6.53 9.98 20.17
C PRO A 183 7.99 9.82 20.60
N GLY A 184 8.89 9.44 19.69
CA GLY A 184 10.34 9.57 19.89
C GLY A 184 10.99 8.59 20.89
N HIS A 185 10.35 7.47 21.23
CA HIS A 185 10.94 6.44 22.09
C HIS A 185 11.20 5.14 21.30
N THR A 186 12.46 4.73 21.22
CA THR A 186 12.91 3.48 20.59
C THR A 186 13.49 2.58 21.68
N ASP A 187 12.93 1.38 21.88
CA ASP A 187 13.49 0.40 22.85
C ASP A 187 13.66 -0.98 22.22
N ARG A 188 14.41 -1.87 22.89
CA ARG A 188 14.79 -3.20 22.37
C ARG A 188 13.61 -4.14 22.01
N ARG A 189 12.34 -3.72 22.19
CA ARG A 189 11.12 -4.50 21.85
C ARG A 189 10.38 -4.00 20.61
N GLY A 190 10.98 -3.13 19.80
CA GLY A 190 10.52 -2.97 18.43
C GLY A 190 9.51 -1.83 18.18
N ARG A 191 9.57 -0.73 18.91
CA ARG A 191 8.65 0.41 18.77
C ARG A 191 9.34 1.58 18.05
N SER A 192 8.84 1.97 16.88
CA SER A 192 9.39 3.11 16.11
C SER A 192 8.30 3.94 15.43
N ALA A 193 8.31 5.25 15.66
CA ALA A 193 7.93 6.32 14.73
C ALA A 193 8.22 7.70 15.36
N ARG A 194 8.35 8.69 14.47
CA ARG A 194 8.33 10.12 14.79
C ARG A 194 7.01 10.53 15.46
N ARG A 195 7.04 11.70 16.12
CA ARG A 195 5.95 12.26 16.93
C ARG A 195 4.55 12.04 16.31
N PRO A 196 3.55 11.52 17.07
CA PRO A 196 2.16 11.75 16.75
C PRO A 196 1.91 13.25 16.81
N THR A 197 1.35 13.81 15.75
CA THR A 197 0.71 15.12 15.81
C THR A 197 -0.53 14.99 16.69
N GLU A 198 -0.71 15.94 17.62
CA GLU A 198 -1.79 16.02 18.63
C GLU A 198 -3.21 16.14 18.04
N SER A 199 -3.36 16.04 16.72
CA SER A 199 -4.65 16.09 16.03
C SER A 199 -5.11 14.67 15.67
N GLY A 200 -6.16 14.17 16.30
CA GLY A 200 -6.81 12.88 16.04
C GLY A 200 -7.47 12.71 14.66
N HIS A 201 -6.90 13.31 13.61
CA HIS A 201 -7.41 13.34 12.24
C HIS A 201 -6.44 12.74 11.21
N ALA A 202 -5.22 12.36 11.62
CA ALA A 202 -4.27 11.67 10.76
C ALA A 202 -4.76 10.25 10.43
N ARG A 203 -4.41 9.73 9.25
CA ARG A 203 -4.69 8.37 8.80
C ARG A 203 -3.39 7.59 8.67
N GLU A 204 -3.27 6.47 9.37
CA GLU A 204 -2.02 5.74 9.40
C GLU A 204 -1.65 5.10 8.05
N CYS A 205 -0.36 4.79 7.91
CA CYS A 205 0.22 4.22 6.72
C CYS A 205 -0.11 2.74 6.53
N SER A 206 -1.36 2.44 6.18
CA SER A 206 -1.82 1.06 5.98
C SER A 206 -0.96 0.28 4.96
N VAL A 207 -0.77 -1.01 5.25
CA VAL A 207 -0.18 -2.01 4.33
C VAL A 207 -1.22 -3.04 3.94
N PRO A 208 -2.25 -2.74 3.15
CA PRO A 208 -3.14 -3.79 2.70
C PRO A 208 -2.46 -4.51 1.52
N SER A 209 -1.30 -5.11 1.82
CA SER A 209 -0.31 -5.81 1.02
C SER A 209 0.04 -5.14 -0.32
N PRO A 210 1.00 -5.66 -1.12
CA PRO A 210 1.11 -5.31 -2.55
C PRO A 210 -0.16 -5.62 -3.40
N ARG A 211 -1.30 -5.90 -2.75
CA ARG A 211 -2.61 -6.36 -3.26
C ARG A 211 -3.43 -5.28 -4.00
N ARG A 212 -2.93 -4.05 -4.12
CA ARG A 212 -3.66 -2.89 -4.68
C ARG A 212 -2.94 -2.31 -5.89
N SER A 213 -2.63 -3.14 -6.89
CA SER A 213 -2.07 -2.64 -8.14
C SER A 213 -2.91 -3.09 -9.35
N TRP A 214 -3.05 -2.17 -10.29
CA TRP A 214 -3.64 -2.42 -11.60
C TRP A 214 -2.55 -2.47 -12.63
N LEU A 215 -2.64 -3.46 -13.50
CA LEU A 215 -1.89 -3.49 -14.74
C LEU A 215 -2.79 -2.94 -15.84
N ALA A 216 -2.34 -1.87 -16.48
CA ALA A 216 -2.93 -1.36 -17.69
C ALA A 216 -1.90 -1.41 -18.83
N THR A 217 -2.38 -1.61 -20.05
CA THR A 217 -1.56 -1.57 -21.26
C THR A 217 -2.32 -0.76 -22.28
N ASP A 218 -1.68 0.24 -22.89
CA ASP A 218 -2.28 1.10 -23.92
C ASP A 218 -3.58 1.78 -23.45
N GLY A 219 -3.63 2.24 -22.19
CA GLY A 219 -4.81 2.87 -21.59
C GLY A 219 -6.00 1.92 -21.34
N ARG A 220 -5.81 0.60 -21.48
CA ARG A 220 -6.80 -0.45 -21.20
C ARG A 220 -6.51 -1.08 -19.84
N CYS A 221 -7.52 -1.27 -19.00
CA CYS A 221 -7.38 -2.10 -17.81
C CYS A 221 -7.19 -3.56 -18.24
N TRP A 222 -6.01 -4.14 -17.98
CA TRP A 222 -5.65 -5.47 -18.46
C TRP A 222 -5.93 -6.55 -17.42
N SER A 223 -5.65 -6.25 -16.16
CA SER A 223 -6.03 -7.09 -15.03
C SER A 223 -6.04 -6.25 -13.76
N PRO A 224 -7.04 -6.41 -12.89
CA PRO A 224 -6.76 -6.25 -11.46
C PRO A 224 -5.67 -7.26 -11.13
N ALA A 225 -4.51 -6.81 -10.65
CA ALA A 225 -3.47 -7.73 -10.23
C ALA A 225 -3.80 -8.24 -8.83
N ALA A 226 -4.71 -9.21 -8.80
CA ALA A 226 -4.87 -10.25 -7.80
C ALA A 226 -5.25 -11.50 -8.60
N PRO A 227 -4.71 -12.72 -8.33
CA PRO A 227 -5.12 -13.91 -9.09
C PRO A 227 -6.67 -14.04 -9.00
N ALA A 228 -7.47 -14.14 -10.09
CA ALA A 228 -7.29 -14.89 -11.34
C ALA A 228 -7.96 -14.31 -12.63
N ALA A 229 -7.36 -14.67 -13.78
CA ALA A 229 -7.86 -15.01 -15.14
C ALA A 229 -8.63 -14.04 -16.09
N ALA A 230 -7.87 -13.52 -17.09
CA ALA A 230 -8.11 -13.48 -18.56
C ALA A 230 -9.22 -12.54 -19.19
N PRO A 231 -9.28 -12.32 -20.54
CA PRO A 231 -8.61 -11.18 -21.20
C PRO A 231 -9.50 -10.29 -22.13
N SER A 232 -8.91 -9.15 -22.56
CA SER A 232 -9.08 -8.42 -23.85
C SER A 232 -9.80 -7.04 -23.91
N SER A 233 -9.04 -6.02 -24.36
CA SER A 233 -9.31 -5.00 -25.40
C SER A 233 -10.18 -3.68 -25.19
N THR A 234 -9.55 -2.47 -25.36
CA THR A 234 -9.86 -0.96 -25.46
C THR A 234 -11.28 -0.45 -25.54
N PRO A 235 -11.53 0.89 -25.30
CA PRO A 235 -10.56 2.00 -25.07
C PRO A 235 -10.78 2.90 -23.83
N LEU A 236 -9.69 3.58 -23.45
CA LEU A 236 -9.54 4.89 -22.76
C LEU A 236 -10.62 5.34 -21.74
N CYS A 237 -10.24 5.43 -20.45
CA CYS A 237 -11.07 5.93 -19.35
C CYS A 237 -10.27 6.97 -18.51
N ARG A 238 -10.91 8.04 -18.02
CA ARG A 238 -10.36 8.97 -16.99
C ARG A 238 -10.60 8.40 -15.58
N TRP A 239 -9.76 8.76 -14.60
CA TRP A 239 -9.69 8.11 -13.28
C TRP A 239 -10.00 9.09 -12.13
N SER A 240 -10.84 8.68 -11.18
CA SER A 240 -10.98 9.32 -9.85
C SER A 240 -11.18 8.22 -8.78
N TRP A 241 -10.74 8.47 -7.54
CA TRP A 241 -10.69 7.50 -6.42
C TRP A 241 -11.51 7.97 -5.22
N ALA A 242 -11.82 7.17 -4.21
CA ALA A 242 -12.34 7.67 -2.92
C ALA A 242 -11.88 6.74 -1.78
N SER A 243 -11.52 7.28 -0.61
CA SER A 243 -10.95 6.51 0.51
C SER A 243 -11.90 6.32 1.70
N TRP A 244 -12.43 5.11 1.85
CA TRP A 244 -12.68 4.28 3.07
C TRP A 244 -13.49 3.05 2.68
N ASN A 245 -14.23 3.15 1.58
CA ASN A 245 -14.58 2.06 0.69
C ASN A 245 -13.98 2.39 -0.66
N SER A 246 -12.93 1.66 -1.07
CA SER A 246 -12.24 1.91 -2.34
C SER A 246 -13.03 1.31 -3.50
N ALA A 247 -14.20 1.87 -3.81
CA ALA A 247 -14.91 1.58 -5.05
C ALA A 247 -14.48 2.58 -6.12
N ARG A 248 -13.92 2.07 -7.22
CA ARG A 248 -13.76 2.84 -8.45
C ARG A 248 -15.04 2.72 -9.27
N ILE A 249 -15.48 3.82 -9.84
CA ILE A 249 -16.50 3.85 -10.89
C ILE A 249 -15.77 4.39 -12.11
N CYS A 250 -15.54 3.58 -13.16
CA CYS A 250 -15.35 4.18 -14.49
C CYS A 250 -16.68 4.86 -14.83
N HIS A 251 -16.69 5.92 -15.62
CA HIS A 251 -17.92 6.37 -16.24
C HIS A 251 -17.69 6.32 -17.75
N PRO A 252 -18.53 5.59 -18.49
CA PRO A 252 -18.48 5.67 -19.94
C PRO A 252 -19.09 7.00 -20.36
N ARG A 253 -18.52 7.64 -21.37
CA ARG A 253 -19.31 8.54 -22.21
C ARG A 253 -20.16 7.70 -23.14
#